data_AF-G2I423-F1
#
_entry.id   AF-G2I423-F1
#
_cell.length_a   1.000
_cell.length_b   1.000
_cell.length_c   1.000
_cell.angle_alpha   90.00
_cell.angle_beta   90.00
_cell.angle_gamma   90.00
#
_symmetry.space_group_name_H-M   'P 1'
#
loop_
_entity.id
_entity.type
_entity.pdbx_description
1 polymer ?
#
loop_
_entity_poly.entity_id
_entity_poly.type
_entity_poly.pdbx_seq_one_letter_code
_entity_poly.pdbx_strand_id
1 'polypeptide(L)'
;MFPRLTNLGSSSFGEDPDLFGDTLFEVIDDAPRGHRLPFKQQTVNELRTLLAYDDMDLDRVSWAVLSIDPTVDPEEPPNWGSFPTLRAFWSAVLHAFENDPEVQAGKEID
;
A
#
# COMPACT_ATOMS: atom_id res chain seq x y z
N MET A 1 -9.24 0.68 -13.06
CA MET A 1 -9.92 0.43 -11.76
C MET A 1 -8.95 -0.36 -10.91
N PHE A 2 -8.86 -0.06 -9.60
CA PHE A 2 -7.81 -0.57 -8.70
C PHE A 2 -8.41 -1.43 -7.56
N PRO A 3 -9.04 -2.57 -7.87
CA PRO A 3 -9.76 -3.38 -6.87
C PRO A 3 -8.86 -3.91 -5.74
N ARG A 4 -7.57 -4.14 -5.98
CA ARG A 4 -6.65 -4.58 -4.92
C ARG A 4 -6.25 -3.41 -4.03
N LEU A 5 -6.03 -2.23 -4.60
CA LEU A 5 -5.75 -1.04 -3.79
C LEU A 5 -6.97 -0.62 -2.96
N THR A 6 -8.19 -0.72 -3.52
CA THR A 6 -9.43 -0.51 -2.75
C THR A 6 -9.55 -1.52 -1.60
N ASN A 7 -9.17 -2.79 -1.83
CA ASN A 7 -9.18 -3.80 -0.78
C ASN A 7 -8.20 -3.43 0.35
N LEU A 8 -6.97 -3.05 0.02
CA LEU A 8 -5.96 -2.63 1.00
C LEU A 8 -6.39 -1.38 1.78
N GLY A 9 -6.98 -0.38 1.12
CA GLY A 9 -7.48 0.82 1.80
C GLY A 9 -8.74 0.61 2.65
N SER A 10 -9.42 -0.53 2.47
CA SER A 10 -10.52 -0.98 3.35
C SER A 10 -10.05 -1.98 4.42
N SER A 11 -8.79 -2.42 4.38
CA SER A 11 -8.20 -3.37 5.32
C SER A 11 -6.97 -2.78 6.00
N SER A 12 -5.76 -3.10 5.52
CA SER A 12 -4.48 -2.74 6.12
C SER A 12 -4.29 -1.23 6.27
N PHE A 13 -4.88 -0.43 5.38
CA PHE A 13 -4.84 1.04 5.44
C PHE A 13 -6.23 1.64 5.73
N GLY A 14 -7.11 0.87 6.39
CA GLY A 14 -8.49 1.24 6.76
C GLY A 14 -8.67 1.52 8.26
N GLU A 15 -9.93 1.57 8.72
CA GLU A 15 -10.36 2.04 10.06
C GLU A 15 -9.88 1.23 11.28
N ASP A 16 -9.08 0.16 11.11
CA ASP A 16 -8.54 -0.60 12.26
C ASP A 16 -7.02 -0.87 12.14
N PRO A 17 -6.22 0.20 12.14
CA PRO A 17 -4.76 0.15 12.08
C PRO A 17 -4.11 -0.28 13.39
N ASP A 18 -4.83 -0.22 14.52
CA ASP A 18 -4.39 -0.78 15.81
C ASP A 18 -4.21 -2.32 15.76
N LEU A 19 -4.70 -2.98 14.70
CA LEU A 19 -4.52 -4.41 14.46
C LEU A 19 -3.20 -4.75 13.74
N PHE A 20 -2.50 -3.79 13.13
CA PHE A 20 -1.34 -4.06 12.27
C PHE A 20 -0.20 -3.05 12.50
N GLY A 21 0.84 -3.44 13.23
CA GLY A 21 2.09 -2.66 13.37
C GLY A 21 1.96 -1.39 14.23
N ASP A 22 3.08 -0.94 14.79
CA ASP A 22 3.14 0.30 15.56
C ASP A 22 3.38 1.52 14.63
N THR A 23 3.72 1.30 13.34
CA THR A 23 4.01 2.34 12.34
C THR A 23 3.47 2.04 10.93
N LEU A 24 3.27 3.06 10.09
CA LEU A 24 2.85 2.90 8.69
C LEU A 24 3.85 2.03 7.90
N PHE A 25 5.14 2.10 8.22
CA PHE A 25 6.15 1.24 7.59
C PHE A 25 5.96 -0.24 7.94
N GLU A 26 5.63 -0.54 9.18
CA GLU A 26 5.34 -1.92 9.61
C GLU A 26 4.04 -2.42 9.00
N VAL A 27 2.98 -1.59 8.95
CA VAL A 27 1.74 -1.91 8.22
C VAL A 27 2.05 -2.25 6.77
N ILE A 28 2.90 -1.46 6.10
CA ILE A 28 3.29 -1.66 4.71
C ILE A 28 4.07 -2.99 4.53
N ASP A 29 5.01 -3.30 5.42
CA ASP A 29 5.78 -4.56 5.37
C ASP A 29 4.91 -5.80 5.62
N ASP A 30 3.90 -5.66 6.49
CA ASP A 30 2.97 -6.74 6.82
C ASP A 30 1.85 -6.91 5.77
N ALA A 31 1.50 -5.86 5.02
CA ALA A 31 0.40 -5.88 4.06
C ALA A 31 0.42 -7.08 3.09
N PRO A 32 1.56 -7.51 2.51
CA PRO A 32 1.59 -8.68 1.65
C PRO A 32 1.29 -10.01 2.37
N ARG A 33 1.62 -10.14 3.66
CA ARG A 33 1.67 -11.43 4.39
C ARG A 33 0.31 -12.12 4.50
N GLY A 34 -0.78 -11.35 4.49
CA GLY A 34 -2.16 -11.85 4.56
C GLY A 34 -2.74 -12.35 3.22
N HIS A 35 -2.01 -12.22 2.11
CA HIS A 35 -2.54 -12.42 0.77
C HIS A 35 -1.85 -13.53 -0.01
N ARG A 36 -2.58 -14.15 -0.94
CA ARG A 36 -2.03 -15.19 -1.84
C ARG A 36 -1.31 -14.56 -3.03
N LEU A 37 -0.38 -15.30 -3.64
CA LEU A 37 0.40 -14.87 -4.81
C LEU A 37 -0.42 -14.15 -5.92
N PRO A 38 -1.59 -14.63 -6.37
CA PRO A 38 -2.36 -13.93 -7.42
C PRO A 38 -2.82 -12.53 -7.00
N PHE A 39 -3.17 -12.35 -5.72
CA PHE A 39 -3.51 -11.05 -5.17
C PHE A 39 -2.28 -10.14 -5.21
N LYS A 40 -1.14 -10.62 -4.71
CA LYS A 40 0.12 -9.86 -4.65
C LYS A 40 0.58 -9.40 -6.04
N GLN A 41 0.58 -10.29 -7.03
CA GLN A 41 0.94 -9.95 -8.41
C GLN A 41 0.00 -8.91 -9.03
N GLN A 42 -1.30 -9.04 -8.79
CA GLN A 42 -2.27 -8.05 -9.26
C GLN A 42 -2.06 -6.69 -8.58
N THR A 43 -1.78 -6.67 -7.27
CA THR A 43 -1.44 -5.46 -6.53
C THR A 43 -0.20 -4.77 -7.11
N VAL A 44 0.86 -5.50 -7.42
CA VAL A 44 2.07 -4.94 -8.06
C VAL A 44 1.72 -4.25 -9.39
N ASN A 45 0.91 -4.89 -10.24
CA ASN A 45 0.51 -4.31 -11.52
C ASN A 45 -0.35 -3.05 -11.36
N GLU A 46 -1.28 -3.07 -10.39
CA GLU A 46 -2.09 -1.92 -10.02
C GLU A 46 -1.23 -0.75 -9.51
N LEU A 47 -0.27 -1.00 -8.61
CA LEU A 47 0.65 0.01 -8.08
C LEU A 47 1.54 0.62 -9.17
N ARG A 48 2.09 -0.20 -10.06
CA ARG A 48 2.88 0.29 -11.21
C ARG A 48 2.04 1.15 -12.14
N THR A 49 0.78 0.79 -12.37
CA THR A 49 -0.16 1.57 -13.18
C THR A 49 -0.48 2.91 -12.51
N LEU A 50 -0.75 2.90 -11.20
CA LEU A 50 -1.03 4.11 -10.42
C LEU A 50 0.17 5.07 -10.42
N LEU A 51 1.38 4.56 -10.19
CA LEU A 51 2.61 5.35 -10.14
C LEU A 51 3.02 5.90 -11.52
N ALA A 52 2.46 5.42 -12.62
CA ALA A 52 2.67 5.97 -13.95
C ALA A 52 1.82 7.22 -14.23
N TYR A 53 0.79 7.50 -13.42
CA TYR A 53 0.01 8.74 -13.53
C TYR A 53 0.79 9.95 -13.02
N ASP A 54 0.36 11.13 -13.47
CA ASP A 54 0.82 12.38 -12.87
C ASP A 54 0.31 12.51 -11.42
N ASP A 55 0.86 13.46 -10.66
CA ASP A 55 0.53 13.60 -9.24
C ASP A 55 -0.94 13.97 -9.02
N MET A 56 -1.57 14.73 -9.94
CA MET A 56 -2.98 15.13 -9.79
C MET A 56 -3.92 13.93 -9.92
N ASP A 57 -3.70 13.06 -10.91
CA ASP A 57 -4.52 11.87 -11.10
C ASP A 57 -4.17 10.79 -10.08
N LEU A 58 -2.91 10.70 -9.65
CA LEU A 58 -2.50 9.86 -8.52
C LEU A 58 -3.25 10.26 -7.25
N ASP A 59 -3.32 11.55 -6.91
CA ASP A 59 -4.04 12.05 -5.74
C ASP A 59 -5.52 11.67 -5.81
N ARG A 60 -6.18 11.94 -6.93
CA ARG A 60 -7.60 11.62 -7.13
C ARG A 60 -7.89 10.13 -6.93
N VAL A 61 -7.06 9.26 -7.49
CA VAL A 61 -7.22 7.82 -7.32
C VAL A 61 -6.93 7.40 -5.88
N SER A 62 -5.89 7.96 -5.26
CA SER A 62 -5.52 7.66 -3.88
C SER A 62 -6.67 7.94 -2.92
N TRP A 63 -7.31 9.09 -3.04
CA TRP A 63 -8.47 9.45 -2.22
C TRP A 63 -9.73 8.63 -2.51
N ALA A 64 -9.79 7.98 -3.67
CA ALA A 64 -10.87 7.06 -3.99
C ALA A 64 -10.66 5.64 -3.42
N VAL A 65 -9.42 5.29 -3.03
CA VAL A 65 -9.08 3.93 -2.58
C VAL A 65 -8.61 3.85 -1.14
N LEU A 66 -8.06 4.94 -0.57
CA LEU A 66 -7.62 5.02 0.82
C LEU A 66 -8.71 5.60 1.70
N SER A 67 -8.80 5.07 2.92
CA SER A 67 -9.67 5.60 3.98
C SER A 67 -8.91 6.51 4.95
N ILE A 68 -7.58 6.57 4.84
CA ILE A 68 -6.68 7.38 5.68
C ILE A 68 -5.85 8.34 4.82
N ASP A 69 -5.34 9.39 5.44
CA ASP A 69 -4.29 10.25 4.85
C ASP A 69 -2.91 9.82 5.38
N PRO A 70 -2.07 9.15 4.58
CA PRO A 70 -0.75 8.70 5.02
C PRO A 70 0.31 9.82 5.00
N THR A 71 -0.07 11.05 4.65
CA THR A 71 0.85 12.19 4.50
C THR A 71 0.80 13.19 5.65
N VAL A 72 -0.15 13.01 6.57
CA VAL A 72 -0.28 13.82 7.78
C VAL A 72 0.25 13.05 8.98
N ASP A 73 0.91 13.75 9.90
CA ASP A 73 1.24 13.18 11.19
C ASP A 73 -0.07 13.01 11.99
N PRO A 74 -0.33 11.82 12.56
CA PRO A 74 -1.56 11.58 13.30
C PRO A 74 -1.63 12.48 14.55
N GLU A 75 -2.80 13.11 14.76
CA GLU A 75 -3.03 14.01 15.90
C GLU A 75 -3.15 13.25 17.23
N GLU A 76 -3.58 11.98 17.20
CA GLU A 76 -3.69 11.11 18.36
C GLU A 76 -2.77 9.89 18.19
N PRO A 77 -2.15 9.38 19.28
CA PRO A 77 -1.37 8.17 19.23
C PRO A 77 -2.22 6.96 18.78
N PRO A 78 -1.61 5.96 18.12
CA PRO A 78 -0.16 5.77 17.98
C PRO A 78 0.44 6.67 16.87
N ASN A 79 1.66 7.17 17.08
CA ASN A 79 2.36 7.93 16.05
C ASN A 79 2.89 6.97 14.98
N TRP A 80 2.07 6.70 13.96
CA TRP A 80 2.49 5.81 12.88
C TRP A 80 3.51 6.41 11.92
N GLY A 81 3.85 7.69 12.10
CA GLY A 81 4.64 8.47 11.16
C GLY A 81 3.83 8.86 9.91
N SER A 82 4.52 9.50 8.98
CA SER A 82 3.93 10.03 7.76
C SER A 82 4.88 9.88 6.57
N PHE A 83 4.31 9.93 5.36
CA PHE A 83 5.06 10.01 4.11
C PHE A 83 5.02 11.44 3.54
N PRO A 84 6.10 11.91 2.91
CA PRO A 84 6.15 13.27 2.38
C PRO A 84 5.18 13.51 1.20
N THR A 85 4.77 12.46 0.50
CA THR A 85 3.79 12.50 -0.60
C THR A 85 3.06 11.16 -0.73
N LEU A 86 1.88 11.17 -1.34
CA LEU A 86 1.15 9.95 -1.71
C LEU A 86 1.97 9.06 -2.64
N ARG A 87 2.77 9.66 -3.54
CA ARG A 87 3.70 8.91 -4.39
C ARG A 87 4.77 8.17 -3.58
N ALA A 88 5.32 8.80 -2.54
CA ALA A 88 6.29 8.14 -1.67
C ALA A 88 5.64 6.97 -0.91
N PHE A 89 4.43 7.17 -0.38
CA PHE A 89 3.63 6.12 0.24
C PHE A 89 3.41 4.93 -0.72
N TRP A 90 2.83 5.17 -1.90
CA TRP A 90 2.56 4.09 -2.86
C TRP A 90 3.83 3.42 -3.39
N SER A 91 4.95 4.15 -3.47
CA SER A 91 6.25 3.57 -3.83
C SER A 91 6.76 2.62 -2.75
N ALA A 92 6.55 2.94 -1.47
CA ALA A 92 6.89 2.04 -0.37
C ALA A 92 6.00 0.79 -0.37
N VAL A 93 4.68 0.95 -0.61
CA VAL A 93 3.76 -0.19 -0.78
C VAL A 93 4.22 -1.08 -1.94
N LEU A 94 4.58 -0.49 -3.09
CA LEU A 94 5.09 -1.25 -4.23
C LEU A 94 6.35 -2.03 -3.85
N HIS A 95 7.28 -1.37 -3.16
CA HIS A 95 8.52 -2.01 -2.73
C HIS A 95 8.27 -3.23 -1.83
N ALA A 96 7.35 -3.12 -0.85
CA ALA A 96 7.00 -4.24 0.01
C ALA A 96 6.40 -5.42 -0.78
N PHE A 97 5.43 -5.15 -1.66
CA PHE A 97 4.82 -6.20 -2.49
C PHE A 97 5.80 -6.82 -3.50
N GLU A 98 6.68 -6.03 -4.09
CA GLU A 98 7.68 -6.55 -5.02
C GLU A 98 8.69 -7.45 -4.32
N ASN A 99 9.09 -7.14 -3.09
CA ASN A 99 10.08 -7.91 -2.32
C ASN A 99 9.47 -9.04 -1.48
N ASP A 100 8.15 -9.23 -1.52
CA ASP A 100 7.53 -10.38 -0.89
C ASP A 100 8.13 -11.70 -1.44
N PRO A 101 8.51 -12.66 -0.56
CA PRO A 101 9.18 -13.89 -0.98
C PRO A 101 8.41 -14.70 -2.02
N GLU A 102 7.08 -14.75 -1.96
CA GLU A 102 6.28 -15.49 -2.93
C GLU A 102 6.31 -14.82 -4.31
N VAL A 103 6.29 -13.48 -4.34
CA VAL A 103 6.39 -12.70 -5.57
C VAL A 103 7.76 -12.84 -6.21
N GLN A 104 8.83 -12.83 -5.42
CA GLN A 104 10.20 -13.01 -5.90
C GLN A 104 10.45 -14.44 -6.40
N ALA A 105 10.03 -15.46 -5.65
CA ALA A 105 10.15 -16.85 -6.08
C ALA A 105 9.39 -17.13 -7.40
N GLY A 106 8.28 -16.43 -7.64
CA GLY A 106 7.53 -16.52 -8.90
C GLY A 106 8.22 -15.88 -10.11
N LYS A 107 9.24 -15.02 -9.92
CA LYS A 107 10.03 -14.43 -11.01
C LYS A 107 11.17 -15.32 -11.49
N GLU A 108 11.64 -16.25 -10.66
CA GLU A 108 12.76 -17.15 -10.98
C GLU A 108 12.36 -18.32 -11.89
N ILE A 109 11.07 -18.46 -12.21
CA ILE A 109 10.51 -19.60 -12.97
C ILE A 109 10.09 -19.22 -14.40
N ASP A 110 10.43 -18.02 -14.88
CA ASP A 110 10.16 -17.54 -16.25
C ASP A 110 11.43 -17.58 -17.13
#